data_AF-A0A852WAK7-F1
#
_entry.id   AF-A0A852WAK7-F1
#
_cell.length_a   1.000
_cell.length_b   1.000
_cell.length_c   1.000
_cell.angle_alpha   90.00
_cell.angle_beta   90.00
_cell.angle_gamma   90.00
#
_symmetry.space_group_name_H-M   'P 1'
#
loop_
_entity.id
_entity.type
_entity.pdbx_description
1 polymer ?
#
loop_
_entity_poly.entity_id
_entity_poly.type
_entity_poly.pdbx_seq_one_letter_code
_entity_poly.pdbx_strand_id
1 'polypeptide(L)' 'MVAETDETGAIRLTPDLRRCLPGRGAWLHPTGDCLEQALRRRAFGRALRVSAAPDPAAVTAYVEGLGTTTST' A
#
# COMPACT_ATOMS: atom_id res chain seq x y z
N MET A 1 5.10 1.76 -1.36
CA MET A 1 4.37 0.98 -0.33
C MET A 1 5.35 0.06 0.37
N VAL A 2 5.26 -0.06 1.68
CA VAL A 2 6.04 -0.99 2.50
C VAL A 2 5.10 -1.77 3.42
N ALA A 3 5.56 -2.92 3.91
CA ALA A 3 4.88 -3.65 4.97
C ALA A 3 5.48 -3.25 6.32
N GLU A 4 4.63 -2.84 7.24
CA GLU A 4 5.00 -2.61 8.64
C GLU A 4 4.25 -3.61 9.52
N THR A 5 4.88 -4.02 10.62
CA THR A 5 4.23 -4.86 11.62
C THR A 5 3.89 -4.00 12.82
N ASP A 6 2.63 -3.98 13.22
CA ASP A 6 2.22 -3.24 14.42
C ASP A 6 2.55 -4.02 15.71
N GLU A 7 2.26 -3.40 16.85
CA GLU A 7 2.51 -3.98 18.18
C GLU A 7 1.74 -5.29 18.44
N THR A 8 0.67 -5.55 17.70
CA THR A 8 -0.12 -6.79 17.79
C THR A 8 0.40 -7.90 16.87
N GLY A 9 1.40 -7.60 16.04
CA GLY A 9 1.92 -8.52 15.03
C GLY A 9 1.14 -8.47 13.71
N ALA A 10 0.17 -7.57 13.56
CA ALA A 10 -0.57 -7.42 12.31
C ALA A 10 0.26 -6.67 11.27
N ILE A 11 0.18 -7.11 10.01
CA ILE A 11 0.93 -6.50 8.91
C ILE A 11 0.06 -5.44 8.25
N ARG A 12 0.57 -4.21 8.17
CA ARG A 12 -0.09 -3.06 7.55
C ARG A 12 0.69 -2.61 6.32
N LEU A 13 -0.05 -2.19 5.30
CA LEU A 13 0.53 -1.62 4.08
C LEU A 13 0.59 -0.10 4.21
N THR A 14 1.80 0.46 4.18
CA THR A 14 2.02 1.90 4.38
C THR A 14 2.54 2.57 3.11
N PRO A 15 1.97 3.72 2.70
CA PRO A 15 2.54 4.56 1.65
C PRO A 15 3.93 5.11 2.03
N ASP A 16 4.94 4.76 1.24
CA ASP A 16 6.28 5.34 1.37
C ASP A 16 6.49 6.44 0.33
N LEU A 17 6.06 7.65 0.67
CA LEU A 17 6.09 8.81 -0.23
C LEU A 17 7.51 9.32 -0.48
N ARG A 18 8.38 9.17 0.52
CA ARG A 18 9.76 9.65 0.51
C ARG A 18 10.77 8.60 0.07
N ARG A 19 10.31 7.36 -0.19
CA ARG A 19 11.14 6.20 -0.55
C ARG A 19 12.25 5.95 0.48
N CYS A 20 11.94 6.12 1.75
CA CYS A 20 12.92 6.10 2.84
C CYS A 20 12.59 5.11 3.95
N LEU A 21 11.48 4.37 3.84
CA LEU A 21 11.12 3.39 4.86
C LEU A 21 11.98 2.12 4.71
N PRO A 22 12.44 1.53 5.83
CA PRO A 22 13.25 0.33 5.78
C PRO A 22 12.45 -0.88 5.28
N GLY A 23 13.14 -1.84 4.66
CA GLY A 23 12.56 -3.09 4.21
C GLY A 23 12.31 -3.16 2.70
N ARG A 24 11.46 -4.09 2.28
CA ARG A 24 11.12 -4.27 0.86
C ARG A 24 10.02 -3.29 0.46
N GLY A 25 10.25 -2.59 -0.63
CA GLY A 25 9.25 -1.70 -1.23
C GLY A 25 8.47 -2.37 -2.35
N ALA A 26 7.20 -1.99 -2.48
CA ALA A 26 6.35 -2.24 -3.63
C ALA A 26 5.83 -0.91 -4.19
N TRP A 27 5.86 -0.77 -5.52
CA TRP A 27 5.34 0.40 -6.19
C TRP A 27 3.95 0.14 -6.77
N LEU A 28 3.12 1.17 -6.79
CA LEU A 28 1.78 1.16 -7.33
C LEU A 28 1.54 2.51 -8.02
N HIS A 29 0.90 2.51 -9.18
CA HIS A 29 0.31 3.74 -9.71
C HIS A 29 -0.76 4.24 -8.73
N PRO A 30 -0.81 5.54 -8.41
CA PRO A 30 -1.77 6.07 -7.45
C PRO A 30 -3.18 6.26 -8.06
N THR A 31 -3.77 5.17 -8.54
CA THR A 31 -5.13 5.15 -9.11
C THR A 31 -5.96 4.04 -8.48
N GLY A 32 -7.27 4.24 -8.41
CA GLY A 32 -8.21 3.27 -7.86
C GLY A 32 -8.14 1.92 -8.58
N ASP A 33 -8.12 1.92 -9.92
CA ASP A 33 -8.04 0.69 -10.73
C ASP A 33 -6.78 -0.13 -10.45
N CYS A 34 -5.63 0.54 -10.31
CA CYS A 34 -4.37 -0.14 -10.00
C CYS A 34 -4.40 -0.73 -8.59
N LEU A 35 -4.96 0.00 -7.62
CA LEU A 35 -5.15 -0.49 -6.26
C LEU A 35 -6.05 -1.72 -6.22
N GLU A 36 -7.24 -1.64 -6.82
CA GLU A 36 -8.19 -2.76 -6.87
C GLU A 36 -7.55 -4.01 -7.48
N GLN A 37 -6.85 -3.84 -8.61
CA GLN A 37 -6.18 -4.94 -9.27
C GLN A 37 -5.08 -5.55 -8.39
N ALA A 38 -4.30 -4.73 -7.68
CA ALA A 38 -3.25 -5.18 -6.78
C ALA A 38 -3.81 -5.95 -5.58
N LEU A 39 -4.93 -5.48 -4.99
CA LEU A 39 -5.62 -6.16 -3.89
C LEU A 39 -6.20 -7.50 -4.33
N ARG A 40 -6.96 -7.52 -5.44
CA ARG A 40 -7.57 -8.73 -6.01
C ARG A 40 -6.53 -9.82 -6.30
N ARG A 41 -5.34 -9.43 -6.77
CA ARG A 41 -4.25 -10.35 -7.11
C ARG A 41 -3.33 -10.68 -5.92
N ARG A 42 -3.58 -10.12 -4.72
CA ARG A 42 -2.69 -10.21 -3.55
C ARG A 42 -1.25 -9.80 -3.88
N ALA A 43 -1.08 -8.80 -4.74
CA ALA A 43 0.22 -8.42 -5.31
C ALA A 43 1.20 -7.91 -4.24
N PHE A 44 0.70 -7.15 -3.25
CA PHE A 44 1.52 -6.61 -2.15
C PHE A 44 2.13 -7.71 -1.29
N GLY A 45 1.35 -8.74 -0.96
CA GLY A 45 1.86 -9.88 -0.19
C GLY A 45 3.07 -10.54 -0.85
N ARG A 46 2.96 -10.80 -2.16
CA ARG A 46 4.05 -11.36 -2.97
C ARG A 46 5.24 -10.42 -3.12
N ALA A 47 5.00 -9.14 -3.42
CA ALA A 47 6.07 -8.16 -3.64
C ALA A 47 6.88 -7.87 -2.37
N LEU A 48 6.19 -7.79 -1.23
CA LEU A 48 6.78 -7.48 0.07
C LEU A 48 7.28 -8.73 0.81
N ARG A 49 6.97 -9.94 0.28
CA ARG A 49 7.30 -11.24 0.87
C ARG A 49 6.72 -11.44 2.28
N VAL A 50 5.48 -11.04 2.46
CA VAL A 50 4.74 -11.25 3.71
C VAL A 50 3.82 -12.47 3.60
N SER A 51 3.79 -13.28 4.66
CA SER A 51 3.02 -14.53 4.69
C SER A 51 1.52 -14.32 4.82
N ALA A 52 1.10 -13.16 5.35
CA ALA A 52 -0.29 -12.76 5.49
C ALA A 52 -0.61 -11.59 4.54
N ALA A 53 -1.88 -11.46 4.15
CA ALA A 53 -2.33 -10.30 3.40
C ALA A 53 -2.22 -9.05 4.28
N PRO A 54 -1.45 -8.02 3.89
CA PRO A 54 -1.32 -6.80 4.68
C PRO A 54 -2.61 -6.00 4.62
N ASP A 55 -2.96 -5.33 5.73
CA ASP A 55 -4.09 -4.40 5.79
C ASP A 55 -3.85 -3.21 4.84
N PRO A 56 -4.72 -3.01 3.82
CA PRO A 56 -4.52 -1.97 2.82
C PRO A 56 -5.05 -0.60 3.22
N ALA A 57 -5.69 -0.45 4.40
CA ALA A 57 -6.46 0.75 4.76
C ALA A 57 -5.71 2.08 4.51
N ALA A 58 -4.45 2.19 4.93
CA ALA A 58 -3.67 3.42 4.75
C ALA A 58 -3.33 3.71 3.28
N VAL A 59 -3.13 2.68 2.46
CA VAL A 59 -2.93 2.85 1.02
C VAL A 59 -4.23 3.21 0.31
N THR A 60 -5.35 2.62 0.70
CA THR A 60 -6.67 2.97 0.16
C THR A 60 -6.97 4.44 0.38
N ALA A 61 -6.86 4.91 1.62
CA ALA A 61 -7.07 6.31 1.96
C ALA A 61 -6.12 7.26 1.19
N TYR A 62 -4.86 6.85 0.98
CA TYR A 62 -3.91 7.63 0.20
C TYR A 62 -4.31 7.74 -1.29
N VAL A 63 -4.72 6.64 -1.92
CA VAL A 63 -5.13 6.64 -3.34
C VAL A 63 -6.42 7.44 -3.54
N GLU A 64 -7.39 7.29 -2.63
CA GLU A 64 -8.62 8.08 -2.65
C GLU A 64 -8.34 9.58 -2.46
N GLY A 65 -7.40 9.93 -1.56
CA GLY A 65 -6.98 11.30 -1.32
C GLY A 65 -6.23 11.98 -2.47
N LEU A 66 -5.70 11.22 -3.44
CA LEU A 66 -5.07 11.77 -4.65
C LEU A 66 -6.09 12.08 -5.76
N GLY A 67 -7.26 11.44 -5.73
CA GLY A 67 -8.34 11.70 -6.68
C GLY A 67 -9.04 13.05 -6.46
N THR A 68 -8.82 13.71 -5.32
CA THR A 68 -9.51 14.95 -4.93
C THR A 68 -8.75 16.23 -5.28
N THR A 69 -7.50 16.16 -5.77
CA THR A 69 -6.64 17.33 -6.03
C THR A 69 -6.70 17.92 -7.45
N THR A 70 -7.75 17.67 -8.23
CA THR A 70 -7.92 18.32 -9.55
C THR A 70 -9.07 19.32 -9.53
N SER A 71 -8.79 20.56 -9.08
CA SER A 71 -9.54 21.78 -9.45
C SER A 71 -8.83 23.02 -8.90
N THR A 72 -7.96 23.64 -9.70
CA THR A 72 -7.81 25.11 -9.89
C THR A 72 -7.06 25.34 -11.19
#